data_AF-A0A067SYA9-F1
#
_entry.id   AF-A0A067SYA9-F1
#
_cell.length_a   1.000
_cell.length_b   1.000
_cell.length_c   1.000
_cell.angle_alpha   90.00
_cell.angle_beta   90.00
_cell.angle_gamma   90.00
#
_symmetry.space_group_name_H-M   'P 1'
#
loop_
_entity.id
_entity.type
_entity.pdbx_description
1 polymer ?
#
loop_
_entity_poly.entity_id
_entity_poly.type
_entity_poly.pdbx_seq_one_letter_code
_entity_poly.pdbx_strand_id
1 'polypeptide(L)'
;MPSFFVALFLGFWLSAVDVIAETHTILFDNQCGHGTPRLIQNGNILSNGEPFTSNGPFSSGIAYLQTGNCLLNGEGCTLVEMTLGNPTCPGCGSSTDISLIPPHAYSVPVSFSYSGGCNGQGATCASANCKTAFFVPDDNQVQVQCQENNVNLVITFCPGSTGGASNVSKSPSTTAVVHPTVTRASTSSTGSTTPVPTHAPNAPQCSRNRLSRRRSLDFSSELARSPRMVHEHRRRLHLKF
;
A
#
# COMPACT_ATOMS: atom_id res chain seq x y z
N MET A 1 64.37 10.35 42.78
CA MET A 1 64.10 9.53 41.59
C MET A 1 62.59 9.33 41.48
N PRO A 2 61.87 10.02 40.58
CA PRO A 2 60.44 9.77 40.40
C PRO A 2 60.24 8.79 39.24
N SER A 3 59.61 7.65 39.55
CA SER A 3 59.19 6.65 38.57
C SER A 3 57.89 7.07 37.90
N PHE A 4 57.95 7.35 36.59
CA PHE A 4 56.78 7.58 35.75
C PHE A 4 56.19 6.24 35.31
N PHE A 5 55.04 5.86 35.88
CA PHE A 5 54.22 4.78 35.32
C PHE A 5 53.31 5.38 34.23
N VAL A 6 53.66 5.13 32.97
CA VAL A 6 52.81 5.46 31.81
C VAL A 6 51.74 4.36 31.68
N ALA A 7 50.52 4.65 32.13
CA ALA A 7 49.36 3.79 31.93
C ALA A 7 48.88 3.91 30.48
N LEU A 8 49.13 2.89 29.68
CA LEU A 8 48.77 2.80 28.27
C LEU A 8 47.31 2.33 28.16
N PHE A 9 46.36 3.28 28.18
CA PHE A 9 44.95 3.00 27.92
C PHE A 9 44.74 2.74 26.42
N LEU A 10 44.74 1.47 26.03
CA LEU A 10 44.27 1.02 24.71
C LEU A 10 42.75 1.22 24.65
N GLY A 11 42.31 2.38 24.14
CA GLY A 11 40.91 2.68 23.87
C GLY A 11 40.38 1.84 22.72
N PHE A 12 39.55 0.83 23.03
CA PHE A 12 38.82 0.04 22.05
C PHE A 12 37.59 0.84 21.60
N TRP A 13 37.71 1.56 20.48
CA TRP A 13 36.59 2.23 19.84
C TRP A 13 35.69 1.19 19.16
N LEU A 14 34.60 0.80 19.81
CA LEU A 14 33.51 0.09 19.16
C LEU A 14 32.76 1.06 18.26
N SER A 15 33.07 1.04 16.97
CA SER A 15 32.25 1.67 15.94
C SER A 15 30.94 0.89 15.83
N ALA A 16 29.83 1.46 16.29
CA ALA A 16 28.51 0.94 15.98
C ALA A 16 28.26 1.14 14.48
N VAL A 17 28.16 0.05 13.74
CA VAL A 17 27.66 0.06 12.36
C VAL A 17 26.14 0.05 12.44
N ASP A 18 25.51 1.16 12.04
CA ASP A 18 24.06 1.24 11.89
C ASP A 18 23.65 0.37 10.69
N VAL A 19 22.99 -0.74 10.97
CA VAL A 19 22.30 -1.52 9.93
C VAL A 19 21.02 -0.75 9.61
N ILE A 20 20.96 -0.14 8.41
CA ILE A 20 19.70 0.40 7.87
C ILE A 20 18.81 -0.81 7.56
N ALA A 21 18.01 -1.21 8.54
CA ALA A 21 17.00 -2.24 8.37
C ALA A 21 15.84 -1.68 7.52
N GLU A 22 15.30 -2.51 6.64
CA GLU A 22 14.12 -2.18 5.85
C GLU A 22 12.92 -1.89 6.77
N THR A 23 12.23 -0.79 6.52
CA THR A 23 11.05 -0.42 7.30
C THR A 23 10.00 0.29 6.47
N HIS A 24 8.73 -0.02 6.76
CA HIS A 24 7.57 0.56 6.08
C HIS A 24 6.50 0.88 7.11
N THR A 25 5.99 2.11 7.10
CA THR A 25 4.88 2.53 7.95
C THR A 25 3.63 2.77 7.11
N ILE A 26 2.51 2.22 7.57
CA ILE A 26 1.18 2.42 7.00
C ILE A 26 0.39 3.31 7.96
N LEU A 27 -0.09 4.43 7.43
CA LEU A 27 -0.88 5.44 8.15
C LEU A 27 -2.31 5.45 7.62
N PHE A 28 -3.27 5.66 8.51
CA PHE A 28 -4.67 5.78 8.17
C PHE A 28 -5.18 7.18 8.48
N ASP A 29 -5.88 7.77 7.51
CA ASP A 29 -6.61 9.03 7.66
C ASP A 29 -8.09 8.79 7.37
N ASN A 30 -8.90 8.66 8.42
CA ASN A 30 -10.33 8.43 8.27
C ASN A 30 -11.11 9.74 8.30
N GLN A 31 -11.32 10.34 7.11
CA GLN A 31 -12.10 11.57 6.95
C GLN A 31 -13.61 11.31 6.82
N CYS A 32 -14.05 10.05 6.89
CA CYS A 32 -15.48 9.71 6.80
C CYS A 32 -16.26 10.13 8.05
N GLY A 33 -15.59 10.33 9.19
CA GLY A 33 -16.23 10.59 10.49
C GLY A 33 -16.95 9.38 11.08
N HIS A 34 -16.79 8.20 10.49
CA HIS A 34 -17.36 6.93 10.93
C HIS A 34 -16.52 5.75 10.41
N GLY A 35 -16.83 4.54 10.87
CA GLY A 35 -16.10 3.33 10.51
C GLY A 35 -14.72 3.23 11.17
N THR A 36 -14.09 2.08 11.01
CA THR A 36 -12.77 1.78 11.59
C THR A 36 -11.84 1.24 10.51
N PRO A 37 -10.72 1.90 10.19
CA PRO A 37 -9.73 1.33 9.29
C PRO A 37 -9.28 -0.04 9.79
N ARG A 38 -9.11 -0.99 8.87
CA ARG A 38 -8.53 -2.30 9.16
C ARG A 38 -7.32 -2.49 8.27
N LEU A 39 -6.23 -2.96 8.87
CA LEU A 39 -5.09 -3.53 8.16
C LEU A 39 -5.07 -5.03 8.43
N ILE A 40 -5.08 -5.83 7.36
CA ILE A 40 -5.06 -7.29 7.46
C ILE A 40 -3.84 -7.82 6.70
N GLN A 41 -3.20 -8.84 7.25
CA GLN A 41 -2.21 -9.63 6.53
C GLN A 41 -2.35 -11.09 6.97
N ASN A 42 -2.33 -12.02 6.01
CA ASN A 42 -2.43 -13.45 6.29
C ASN A 42 -3.62 -13.82 7.19
N GLY A 43 -4.78 -13.18 6.97
CA GLY A 43 -6.00 -13.38 7.75
C GLY A 43 -6.00 -12.79 9.17
N ASN A 44 -4.95 -12.06 9.58
CA ASN A 44 -4.88 -11.45 10.90
C ASN A 44 -5.08 -9.95 10.83
N ILE A 45 -5.87 -9.41 11.75
CA ILE A 45 -5.99 -7.95 11.94
C ILE A 45 -4.71 -7.44 12.59
N LEU A 46 -3.95 -6.62 11.86
CA LEU A 46 -2.71 -6.02 12.33
C LEU A 46 -2.91 -4.61 12.90
N SER A 47 -3.91 -3.88 12.40
CA SER A 47 -4.26 -2.55 12.91
C SER A 47 -5.75 -2.25 12.78
N ASN A 48 -6.23 -1.41 13.70
CA ASN A 48 -7.60 -0.85 13.75
C ASN A 48 -7.63 0.65 13.48
N GLY A 49 -6.66 1.16 12.72
CA GLY A 49 -6.53 2.58 12.36
C GLY A 49 -5.32 3.28 12.98
N GLU A 50 -4.65 2.65 13.93
CA GLU A 50 -3.35 3.14 14.40
C GLU A 50 -2.26 2.93 13.34
N PRO A 51 -1.22 3.78 13.32
CA PRO A 51 -0.03 3.54 12.50
C PRO A 51 0.52 2.14 12.70
N PHE A 52 0.81 1.44 11.60
CA PHE A 52 1.45 0.14 11.62
C PHE A 52 2.82 0.22 10.96
N THR A 53 3.86 -0.23 11.66
CA THR A 53 5.23 -0.28 11.11
C THR A 53 5.68 -1.72 10.98
N SER A 54 6.10 -2.10 9.77
CA SER A 54 6.81 -3.33 9.49
C SER A 54 8.32 -3.10 9.59
N ASN A 55 9.03 -4.04 10.24
CA ASN A 55 10.50 -4.07 10.31
C ASN A 55 11.06 -5.05 9.26
N GLY A 56 10.73 -4.79 8.00
CA GLY A 56 11.08 -5.59 6.83
C GLY A 56 10.00 -5.48 5.75
N PRO A 57 10.12 -6.25 4.66
CA PRO A 57 9.12 -6.29 3.60
C PRO A 57 7.74 -6.63 4.15
N PHE A 58 6.71 -5.97 3.64
CA PHE A 58 5.32 -6.19 4.00
C PHE A 58 4.53 -6.62 2.74
N SER A 59 4.32 -7.92 2.56
CA SER A 59 3.67 -8.46 1.37
C SER A 59 2.21 -8.85 1.60
N SER A 60 1.41 -8.78 0.54
CA SER A 60 0.01 -9.25 0.53
C SER A 60 -0.84 -8.65 1.67
N GLY A 61 -0.61 -7.38 1.97
CA GLY A 61 -1.44 -6.64 2.90
C GLY A 61 -2.71 -6.15 2.22
N ILE A 62 -3.79 -6.08 2.97
CA ILE A 62 -5.03 -5.45 2.53
C ILE A 62 -5.51 -4.44 3.58
N ALA A 63 -6.16 -3.38 3.13
CA ALA A 63 -6.80 -2.43 4.00
C ALA A 63 -8.17 -1.99 3.47
N TYR A 64 -9.09 -1.73 4.38
CA TYR A 64 -10.44 -1.22 4.09
C TYR A 64 -10.99 -0.48 5.30
N LEU A 65 -12.08 0.27 5.09
CA LEU A 65 -12.83 0.88 6.20
C LEU A 65 -13.97 -0.03 6.62
N GLN A 66 -13.89 -0.59 7.83
CA GLN A 66 -14.97 -1.41 8.40
C GLN A 66 -16.15 -0.51 8.78
N THR A 67 -17.27 -0.64 8.06
CA THR A 67 -18.53 0.09 8.30
C THR A 67 -19.67 -0.80 8.81
N GLY A 68 -19.40 -2.09 9.05
CA GLY A 68 -20.33 -3.09 9.57
C GLY A 68 -20.59 -4.25 8.60
N ASN A 69 -20.35 -4.05 7.30
CA ASN A 69 -20.67 -5.03 6.25
C ASN A 69 -19.44 -5.68 5.61
N CYS A 70 -18.22 -5.19 5.91
CA CYS A 70 -17.00 -5.78 5.34
C CYS A 70 -16.73 -7.10 6.03
N LEU A 71 -16.45 -8.15 5.26
CA LEU A 71 -15.87 -9.38 5.82
C LEU A 71 -14.37 -9.22 6.06
N LEU A 72 -13.74 -10.24 6.66
CA LEU A 72 -12.36 -10.17 7.12
C LEU A 72 -11.37 -9.84 6.00
N ASN A 73 -11.56 -10.39 4.79
CA ASN A 73 -10.69 -10.13 3.65
C ASN A 73 -11.15 -8.91 2.83
N GLY A 74 -12.05 -8.09 3.38
CA GLY A 74 -12.56 -6.89 2.75
C GLY A 74 -13.69 -7.14 1.74
N GLU A 75 -14.25 -8.35 1.69
CA GLU A 75 -15.40 -8.63 0.83
C GLU A 75 -16.56 -7.68 1.17
N GLY A 76 -17.19 -7.12 0.12
CA GLY A 76 -18.21 -6.09 0.25
C GLY A 76 -17.69 -4.65 0.46
N CYS A 77 -16.37 -4.43 0.45
CA CYS A 77 -15.77 -3.13 0.72
C CYS A 77 -14.71 -2.71 -0.30
N THR A 78 -14.48 -1.39 -0.40
CA THR A 78 -13.41 -0.83 -1.23
C THR A 78 -12.08 -1.28 -0.65
N LEU A 79 -11.34 -2.12 -1.38
CA LEU A 79 -10.11 -2.74 -0.91
C LEU A 79 -8.90 -1.93 -1.40
N VAL A 80 -7.93 -1.71 -0.53
CA VAL A 80 -6.57 -1.30 -0.92
C VAL A 80 -5.68 -2.52 -0.74
N GLU A 81 -5.02 -2.97 -1.80
CA GLU A 81 -4.07 -4.08 -1.78
C GLU A 81 -2.65 -3.51 -1.84
N MET A 82 -1.72 -4.07 -1.05
CA MET A 82 -0.36 -3.53 -0.99
C MET A 82 0.71 -4.60 -0.79
N THR A 83 1.85 -4.34 -1.40
CA THR A 83 3.15 -4.95 -1.09
C THR A 83 4.16 -3.83 -0.94
N LEU A 84 4.79 -3.72 0.22
CA LEU A 84 5.82 -2.72 0.49
C LEU A 84 7.16 -3.44 0.63
N GLY A 85 8.12 -3.04 -0.18
CA GLY A 85 9.44 -3.64 -0.15
C GLY A 85 10.50 -2.79 -0.84
N ASN A 86 11.73 -2.88 -0.36
CA ASN A 86 12.88 -2.29 -1.04
C ASN A 86 13.10 -2.98 -2.40
N PRO A 87 13.24 -2.23 -3.51
CA PRO A 87 13.45 -2.82 -4.82
C PRO A 87 14.76 -3.63 -4.88
N THR A 88 14.65 -4.88 -5.29
CA THR A 88 15.80 -5.77 -5.57
C THR A 88 16.08 -5.93 -7.07
N CYS A 89 15.14 -5.47 -7.89
CA CYS A 89 15.23 -5.39 -9.34
C CYS A 89 14.34 -4.26 -9.88
N PRO A 90 14.55 -3.77 -11.11
CA PRO A 90 13.64 -2.83 -11.74
C PRO A 90 12.21 -3.38 -11.79
N GLY A 91 11.26 -2.66 -11.21
CA GLY A 91 9.84 -3.07 -11.15
C GLY A 91 9.49 -3.96 -9.96
N CYS A 92 10.43 -4.22 -9.05
CA CYS A 92 10.26 -5.17 -7.93
C CYS A 92 10.13 -4.49 -6.56
N GLY A 93 10.07 -3.16 -6.51
CA GLY A 93 9.80 -2.39 -5.28
C GLY A 93 8.35 -2.46 -4.82
N SER A 94 7.99 -1.53 -3.96
CA SER A 94 6.62 -1.38 -3.44
C SER A 94 5.59 -1.20 -4.54
N SER A 95 4.39 -1.73 -4.30
CA SER A 95 3.25 -1.67 -5.21
C SER A 95 1.96 -1.65 -4.41
N THR A 96 1.05 -0.75 -4.78
CA THR A 96 -0.26 -0.60 -4.14
C THR A 96 -1.33 -0.35 -5.20
N ASP A 97 -2.52 -0.87 -4.98
CA ASP A 97 -3.67 -0.64 -5.83
C ASP A 97 -4.99 -0.64 -5.04
N ILE A 98 -6.07 -0.23 -5.73
CA ILE A 98 -7.44 -0.29 -5.21
C ILE A 98 -8.17 -1.36 -6.01
N SER A 99 -8.91 -2.23 -5.34
CA SER A 99 -9.59 -3.36 -5.96
C SER A 99 -11.09 -3.34 -5.66
N LEU A 100 -11.86 -3.44 -6.74
CA LEU A 100 -13.31 -3.61 -6.78
C LEU A 100 -13.68 -4.88 -7.57
N ILE A 101 -12.74 -5.80 -7.73
CA ILE A 101 -12.99 -7.13 -8.30
C ILE A 101 -13.90 -7.90 -7.32
N PRO A 102 -15.07 -8.42 -7.75
CA PRO A 102 -15.93 -9.22 -6.89
C PRO A 102 -15.16 -10.37 -6.21
N PRO A 103 -15.36 -10.61 -4.90
CA PRO A 103 -16.46 -10.11 -4.05
C PRO A 103 -16.21 -8.74 -3.38
N HIS A 104 -15.16 -8.01 -3.73
CA HIS A 104 -14.94 -6.64 -3.27
C HIS A 104 -15.89 -5.70 -4.01
N ALA A 105 -16.35 -4.65 -3.34
CA ALA A 105 -17.35 -3.74 -3.88
C ALA A 105 -17.16 -2.36 -3.28
N TYR A 106 -17.54 -1.32 -4.03
CA TYR A 106 -17.39 0.04 -3.54
C TYR A 106 -18.25 0.27 -2.28
N SER A 107 -17.60 0.67 -1.17
CA SER A 107 -18.27 1.01 0.09
C SER A 107 -18.08 2.47 0.46
N VAL A 108 -16.84 2.97 0.42
CA VAL A 108 -16.49 4.38 0.65
C VAL A 108 -15.46 4.85 -0.38
N PRO A 109 -15.37 6.16 -0.63
CA PRO A 109 -14.23 6.73 -1.36
C PRO A 109 -12.93 6.39 -0.63
N VAL A 110 -11.90 5.99 -1.36
CA VAL A 110 -10.57 5.74 -0.79
C VAL A 110 -9.49 6.34 -1.69
N SER A 111 -8.42 6.82 -1.07
CA SER A 111 -7.17 7.12 -1.76
C SER A 111 -6.00 6.53 -0.99
N PHE A 112 -4.91 6.26 -1.68
CA PHE A 112 -3.62 6.02 -1.05
C PHE A 112 -2.55 6.90 -1.68
N SER A 113 -1.47 7.15 -0.95
CA SER A 113 -0.27 7.81 -1.48
C SER A 113 0.98 7.32 -0.78
N TYR A 114 2.09 7.24 -1.51
CA TYR A 114 3.39 6.98 -0.92
C TYR A 114 3.96 8.23 -0.22
N SER A 115 4.72 7.99 0.83
CA SER A 115 5.51 9.01 1.54
C SER A 115 6.86 8.44 1.98
N GLY A 116 7.85 9.27 2.30
CA GLY A 116 9.22 8.78 2.59
C GLY A 116 9.98 8.28 1.35
N GLY A 117 9.30 8.26 0.20
CA GLY A 117 9.80 8.02 -1.15
C GLY A 117 8.61 7.99 -2.12
N CYS A 118 8.81 8.31 -3.40
CA CYS A 118 7.71 8.48 -4.38
C CYS A 118 6.57 9.39 -3.88
N ASN A 119 6.91 10.45 -3.14
CA ASN A 119 5.95 11.25 -2.37
C ASN A 119 4.76 11.73 -3.22
N GLY A 120 3.55 11.44 -2.75
CA GLY A 120 2.30 11.84 -3.39
C GLY A 120 1.89 10.99 -4.61
N GLN A 121 2.72 10.04 -5.05
CA GLN A 121 2.29 9.04 -6.03
C GLN A 121 1.28 8.10 -5.38
N GLY A 122 0.18 7.86 -6.08
CA GLY A 122 -0.92 7.05 -5.56
C GLY A 122 -2.14 7.09 -6.47
N ALA A 123 -3.26 6.59 -5.95
CA ALA A 123 -4.53 6.54 -6.68
C ALA A 123 -5.71 6.91 -5.76
N THR A 124 -6.78 7.39 -6.38
CA THR A 124 -8.01 7.78 -5.69
C THR A 124 -9.22 7.20 -6.40
N CYS A 125 -9.97 6.35 -5.71
CA CYS A 125 -11.25 5.84 -6.16
C CYS A 125 -12.39 6.54 -5.40
N ALA A 126 -12.98 7.57 -6.03
CA ALA A 126 -14.03 8.39 -5.41
C ALA A 126 -15.47 7.92 -5.70
N SER A 127 -15.64 6.85 -6.49
CA SER A 127 -16.95 6.31 -6.85
C SER A 127 -16.83 4.85 -7.28
N ALA A 128 -17.95 4.13 -7.34
CA ALA A 128 -18.00 2.73 -7.76
C ALA A 128 -17.49 2.47 -9.19
N ASN A 129 -17.37 3.51 -10.04
CA ASN A 129 -16.91 3.40 -11.43
C ASN A 129 -15.58 4.16 -11.66
N CYS A 130 -14.77 4.36 -10.60
CA CYS A 130 -13.49 5.04 -10.72
C CYS A 130 -12.58 4.33 -11.73
N LYS A 131 -11.73 5.05 -12.47
CA LYS A 131 -10.84 4.44 -13.47
C LYS A 131 -9.51 3.93 -12.91
N THR A 132 -9.32 4.08 -11.60
CA THR A 132 -8.06 3.83 -10.90
C THR A 132 -8.16 2.63 -9.96
N ALA A 133 -9.17 1.77 -10.14
CA ALA A 133 -9.33 0.54 -9.40
C ALA A 133 -9.38 -0.64 -10.37
N PHE A 134 -8.97 -1.81 -9.88
CA PHE A 134 -9.16 -3.07 -10.56
C PHE A 134 -10.64 -3.46 -10.53
N PHE A 135 -11.22 -3.77 -11.69
CA PHE A 135 -12.55 -4.40 -11.82
C PHE A 135 -12.45 -5.81 -12.38
N VAL A 136 -11.35 -6.11 -13.05
CA VAL A 136 -10.96 -7.46 -13.49
C VAL A 136 -9.48 -7.72 -13.17
N PRO A 137 -9.05 -8.99 -13.05
CA PRO A 137 -7.68 -9.33 -12.66
C PRO A 137 -6.57 -8.76 -13.55
N ASP A 138 -6.87 -8.44 -14.81
CA ASP A 138 -5.88 -7.97 -15.79
C ASP A 138 -5.75 -6.42 -15.84
N ASP A 139 -6.41 -5.67 -14.95
CA ASP A 139 -6.36 -4.20 -14.87
C ASP A 139 -5.02 -3.64 -14.34
N ASN A 140 -3.90 -4.27 -14.69
CA ASN A 140 -2.56 -3.96 -14.17
C ASN A 140 -2.10 -2.50 -14.37
N GLN A 141 -2.73 -1.75 -15.28
CA GLN A 141 -2.46 -0.34 -15.52
C GLN A 141 -2.83 0.59 -14.36
N VAL A 142 -3.68 0.15 -13.43
CA VAL A 142 -4.13 1.00 -12.29
C VAL A 142 -3.29 0.78 -11.03
N GLN A 143 -2.36 -0.17 -11.08
CA GLN A 143 -1.40 -0.41 -10.02
C GLN A 143 -0.33 0.67 -9.99
N VAL A 144 -0.05 1.23 -8.80
CA VAL A 144 0.96 2.27 -8.63
C VAL A 144 2.19 1.65 -7.99
N GLN A 145 3.31 1.69 -8.70
CA GLN A 145 4.59 1.18 -8.23
C GLN A 145 5.48 2.29 -7.70
N CYS A 146 6.30 1.97 -6.71
CA CYS A 146 7.37 2.82 -6.21
C CYS A 146 8.68 2.03 -6.13
N GLN A 147 9.76 2.59 -6.69
CA GLN A 147 11.09 1.97 -6.75
C GLN A 147 12.08 2.68 -5.81
N GLU A 148 11.61 3.21 -4.69
CA GLU A 148 12.43 3.79 -3.64
C GLU A 148 12.45 2.90 -2.40
N ASN A 149 13.52 2.99 -1.61
CA ASN A 149 13.67 2.24 -0.37
C ASN A 149 12.82 2.86 0.75
N ASN A 150 12.34 2.02 1.67
CA ASN A 150 11.71 2.39 2.93
C ASN A 150 10.53 3.36 2.77
N VAL A 151 9.76 3.17 1.70
CA VAL A 151 8.56 3.98 1.46
C VAL A 151 7.45 3.62 2.44
N ASN A 152 6.74 4.64 2.87
CA ASN A 152 5.56 4.55 3.72
C ASN A 152 4.31 4.72 2.87
N LEU A 153 3.17 4.30 3.40
CA LEU A 153 1.88 4.39 2.72
C LEU A 153 0.89 5.16 3.59
N VAL A 154 0.23 6.16 3.04
CA VAL A 154 -0.89 6.86 3.66
C VAL A 154 -2.16 6.43 2.95
N ILE A 155 -3.12 5.88 3.70
CA ILE A 155 -4.44 5.47 3.19
C ILE A 155 -5.48 6.42 3.78
N THR A 156 -6.17 7.15 2.91
CA THR A 156 -7.21 8.10 3.29
C THR A 156 -8.58 7.57 2.88
N PHE A 157 -9.49 7.46 3.85
CA PHE A 157 -10.88 7.15 3.60
C PHE A 157 -11.71 8.43 3.54
N CYS A 158 -12.63 8.50 2.59
CA CYS A 158 -13.41 9.69 2.25
C CYS A 158 -12.56 10.95 1.99
N PRO A 159 -11.53 10.90 1.12
CA PRO A 159 -10.70 12.07 0.84
C PRO A 159 -11.54 13.27 0.40
N GLY A 160 -11.34 14.41 1.06
CA GLY A 160 -12.04 15.66 0.76
C GLY A 160 -13.41 15.81 1.42
N SER A 161 -13.90 14.78 2.11
CA SER A 161 -14.97 14.97 3.08
C SER A 161 -14.37 15.77 4.23
N THR A 162 -14.72 17.05 4.35
CA THR A 162 -14.45 17.84 5.55
C THR A 162 -15.22 17.19 6.70
N GLY A 163 -14.63 16.14 7.28
CA GLY A 163 -15.29 15.23 8.19
C GLY A 163 -15.95 16.01 9.31
N GLY A 164 -17.28 16.07 9.30
CA GLY A 164 -18.10 16.50 10.42
C GLY A 164 -17.54 17.66 11.25
N ALA A 165 -16.95 18.68 10.64
CA ALA A 165 -17.00 20.00 11.24
C ALA A 165 -18.48 20.34 11.19
N SER A 166 -19.20 19.97 12.25
CA SER A 166 -20.47 20.56 12.60
C SER A 166 -20.31 22.04 12.29
N ASN A 167 -21.03 22.50 11.27
CA ASN A 167 -21.27 23.92 11.08
C ASN A 167 -22.00 24.38 12.34
N VAL A 168 -21.25 24.63 13.43
CA VAL A 168 -21.60 25.66 14.39
C VAL A 168 -21.48 26.92 13.56
N SER A 169 -22.61 27.24 12.92
CA SER A 169 -22.89 28.54 12.34
C SER A 169 -22.68 29.55 13.47
N LYS A 170 -21.45 30.05 13.58
CA LYS A 170 -21.19 31.28 14.31
C LYS A 170 -21.92 32.35 13.51
N SER A 171 -23.10 32.70 14.02
CA SER A 171 -23.86 33.88 13.66
C SER A 171 -22.89 35.04 13.40
N PRO A 172 -22.95 35.69 12.23
CA PRO A 172 -22.07 36.81 11.95
C PRO A 172 -22.52 37.99 12.82
N SER A 173 -21.78 38.24 13.89
CA SER A 173 -21.86 39.52 14.59
C SER A 173 -21.08 40.54 13.76
N THR A 174 -21.83 41.49 13.24
CA THR A 174 -21.41 42.62 12.42
C THR A 174 -20.38 43.46 13.17
N THR A 175 -19.15 43.54 12.68
CA THR A 175 -18.33 44.75 12.87
C THR A 175 -17.45 44.94 11.65
N ALA A 176 -17.88 45.86 10.80
CA ALA A 176 -17.13 46.34 9.66
C ALA A 176 -15.88 47.09 10.16
N VAL A 177 -14.70 46.64 9.74
CA VAL A 177 -13.47 47.45 9.77
C VAL A 177 -12.96 47.53 8.34
N VAL A 178 -13.05 48.74 7.81
CA VAL A 178 -12.58 49.15 6.48
C VAL A 178 -11.06 48.99 6.41
N HIS A 179 -10.57 48.30 5.39
CA HIS A 179 -9.14 48.25 5.07
C HIS A 179 -8.92 48.74 3.63
N PRO A 180 -7.95 49.65 3.38
CA PRO A 180 -7.76 50.27 2.08
C PRO A 180 -7.04 49.38 1.07
N THR A 181 -7.54 49.49 -0.16
CA THR A 181 -7.04 48.91 -1.41
C THR A 181 -5.60 49.32 -1.71
N VAL A 182 -4.71 48.34 -1.93
CA VAL A 182 -3.44 48.56 -2.63
C VAL A 182 -3.40 47.64 -3.85
N THR A 183 -3.60 48.28 -5.00
CA THR A 183 -3.41 47.74 -6.36
C THR A 183 -1.92 47.51 -6.59
N ARG A 184 -1.50 46.30 -6.99
CA ARG A 184 -0.17 46.09 -7.57
C ARG A 184 -0.25 45.22 -8.82
N ALA A 185 0.39 45.74 -9.85
CA ALA A 185 0.34 45.34 -11.25
C ALA A 185 0.98 43.97 -11.52
N SER A 186 0.39 43.30 -12.50
CA SER A 186 0.85 42.09 -13.19
C SER A 186 1.95 42.41 -14.20
N THR A 187 3.08 41.70 -14.11
CA THR A 187 4.15 41.71 -15.12
C THR A 187 4.20 40.36 -15.83
N SER A 188 3.80 40.37 -17.09
CA SER A 188 3.95 39.29 -18.06
C SER A 188 5.42 39.15 -18.49
N SER A 189 5.97 37.94 -18.49
CA SER A 189 7.18 37.65 -19.27
C SER A 189 7.04 36.34 -20.04
N THR A 190 7.17 36.53 -21.34
CA THR A 190 7.18 35.56 -22.44
C THR A 190 8.54 34.88 -22.47
N GLY A 191 8.59 33.56 -22.67
CA GLY A 191 9.84 32.80 -22.75
C GLY A 191 9.67 31.47 -23.47
N SER A 192 9.60 31.55 -24.81
CA SER A 192 9.65 30.42 -25.75
C SER A 192 11.08 29.90 -25.89
N THR A 193 11.30 28.59 -25.74
CA THR A 193 12.32 27.82 -26.50
C THR A 193 12.15 26.31 -26.28
N THR A 194 11.62 25.61 -27.28
CA THR A 194 12.08 24.26 -27.71
C THR A 194 13.27 24.48 -28.68
N PRO A 195 14.16 23.51 -29.00
CA PRO A 195 13.97 22.05 -29.04
C PRO A 195 15.17 21.20 -28.52
N VAL A 196 15.05 19.87 -28.59
CA VAL A 196 16.04 18.89 -29.14
C VAL A 196 15.86 17.50 -28.46
N PRO A 197 15.68 16.40 -29.23
CA PRO A 197 15.66 15.04 -28.72
C PRO A 197 17.05 14.41 -28.81
N THR A 198 17.57 13.88 -27.69
CA THR A 198 18.85 13.16 -27.68
C THR A 198 18.78 11.87 -26.86
N HIS A 199 18.86 10.77 -27.61
CA HIS A 199 19.41 9.45 -27.30
C HIS A 199 18.97 8.68 -26.03
N ALA A 200 18.29 7.56 -26.32
CA ALA A 200 18.17 6.39 -25.45
C ALA A 200 19.51 5.64 -25.33
N PRO A 201 19.94 5.25 -24.12
CA PRO A 201 20.90 4.19 -23.92
C PRO A 201 20.18 2.87 -23.60
N ASN A 202 20.47 1.88 -24.44
CA ASN A 202 20.33 0.43 -24.28
C ASN A 202 19.87 -0.07 -22.89
N ALA A 203 18.69 -0.69 -22.87
CA ALA A 203 18.31 -1.61 -21.81
C ALA A 203 19.29 -2.81 -21.77
N PRO A 204 19.80 -3.21 -20.60
CA PRO A 204 20.56 -4.44 -20.48
C PRO A 204 19.61 -5.64 -20.65
N GLN A 205 19.89 -6.46 -21.66
CA GLN A 205 19.30 -7.77 -21.81
C GLN A 205 19.64 -8.61 -20.57
N CYS A 206 18.63 -8.93 -19.76
CA CYS A 206 18.78 -9.90 -18.68
C CYS A 206 19.05 -11.27 -19.31
N SER A 207 20.32 -11.65 -19.31
CA SER A 207 20.82 -12.92 -19.82
C SER A 207 20.21 -14.06 -19.00
N ARG A 208 19.31 -14.82 -19.62
CA ARG A 208 18.89 -16.15 -19.15
C ARG A 208 20.07 -17.10 -19.30
N ASN A 209 20.94 -17.15 -18.29
CA ASN A 209 21.88 -18.26 -18.15
C ASN A 209 21.30 -19.35 -17.26
N ARG A 210 20.79 -20.34 -17.97
CA ARG A 210 20.42 -21.70 -17.58
C ARG A 210 21.70 -22.50 -17.30
N LEU A 211 21.87 -23.01 -16.08
CA LEU A 211 22.67 -24.22 -15.80
C LEU A 211 22.22 -24.79 -14.44
N SER A 212 21.26 -25.71 -14.43
CA SER A 212 21.50 -27.16 -14.51
C SER A 212 22.43 -27.66 -13.40
N ARG A 213 21.84 -28.08 -12.28
CA ARG A 213 22.40 -29.16 -11.48
C ARG A 213 21.32 -30.17 -11.14
N ARG A 214 21.29 -31.21 -11.98
CA ARG A 214 20.63 -32.49 -11.75
C ARG A 214 21.01 -33.01 -10.35
N ARG A 215 20.00 -33.35 -9.55
CA ARG A 215 20.07 -34.54 -8.69
C ARG A 215 18.82 -35.37 -8.98
N SER A 216 19.06 -36.36 -9.84
CA SER A 216 18.25 -37.56 -9.97
C SER A 216 18.37 -38.31 -8.65
N LEU A 217 17.25 -38.49 -7.95
CA LEU A 217 17.08 -39.64 -7.07
C LEU A 217 15.75 -40.27 -7.44
N ASP A 218 15.89 -41.45 -8.01
CA ASP A 218 14.84 -42.39 -8.32
C ASP A 218 14.00 -42.67 -7.07
N PHE A 219 12.69 -42.53 -7.20
CA PHE A 219 11.76 -43.29 -6.37
C PHE A 219 10.70 -43.89 -7.30
N SER A 220 11.05 -45.06 -7.82
CA SER A 220 10.13 -45.91 -8.57
C SER A 220 9.12 -46.55 -7.62
N SER A 221 7.88 -46.62 -8.12
CA SER A 221 6.91 -47.69 -7.93
C SER A 221 6.44 -48.03 -6.51
N GLU A 222 5.20 -47.64 -6.20
CA GLU A 222 4.26 -48.64 -5.69
C GLU A 222 2.84 -48.41 -6.23
N LEU A 223 2.41 -49.39 -7.02
CA LEU A 223 1.09 -49.58 -7.59
C LEU A 223 0.27 -50.41 -6.60
N ALA A 224 -0.80 -49.86 -6.02
CA ALA A 224 -1.92 -50.63 -5.48
C ALA A 224 -3.16 -49.71 -5.37
N ARG A 225 -4.09 -49.72 -6.31
CA ARG A 225 -5.30 -50.59 -6.33
C ARG A 225 -6.18 -50.45 -5.07
N SER A 226 -7.29 -49.70 -5.14
CA SER A 226 -8.58 -50.03 -4.50
C SER A 226 -9.68 -49.00 -4.80
N PRO A 227 -10.99 -49.32 -4.67
CA PRO A 227 -11.95 -49.12 -5.75
C PRO A 227 -13.04 -48.09 -5.46
N ARG A 228 -13.78 -47.79 -6.54
CA ARG A 228 -15.15 -47.24 -6.58
C ARG A 228 -15.98 -47.60 -5.33
N MET A 229 -16.43 -46.59 -4.59
CA MET A 229 -17.75 -46.64 -3.94
C MET A 229 -18.72 -45.77 -4.72
N VAL A 230 -19.58 -46.46 -5.47
CA VAL A 230 -20.92 -45.98 -5.79
C VAL A 230 -21.75 -46.30 -4.56
N HIS A 231 -22.30 -45.29 -3.87
CA HIS A 231 -23.49 -45.50 -3.04
C HIS A 231 -24.52 -44.43 -3.30
N GLU A 232 -25.49 -44.84 -4.10
CA GLU A 232 -26.80 -44.27 -4.29
C GLU A 232 -27.71 -44.58 -3.08
N HIS A 233 -28.86 -43.90 -3.02
CA HIS A 233 -29.98 -43.94 -2.04
C HIS A 233 -29.85 -42.98 -0.84
N ARG A 234 -30.86 -42.16 -0.49
CA ARG A 234 -32.30 -42.27 -0.74
C ARG A 234 -32.99 -40.92 -0.48
N ARG A 235 -33.97 -40.59 -1.32
CA ARG A 235 -35.01 -39.59 -1.04
C ARG A 235 -35.78 -39.97 0.24
N ARG A 236 -36.12 -38.99 1.09
CA ARG A 236 -37.37 -39.00 1.85
C ARG A 236 -37.97 -37.59 1.92
N LEU A 237 -39.05 -37.43 1.17
CA LEU A 237 -40.14 -36.50 1.42
C LEU A 237 -40.89 -36.92 2.70
N HIS A 238 -41.26 -35.96 3.55
CA HIS A 238 -42.46 -35.95 4.41
C HIS A 238 -42.59 -34.51 4.95
N LEU A 239 -43.46 -33.64 4.42
CA LEU A 239 -44.90 -33.47 4.70
C LEU A 239 -45.27 -33.29 6.18
N LYS A 240 -45.73 -32.06 6.49
CA LYS A 240 -46.79 -31.62 7.41
C LYS A 240 -46.70 -32.04 8.90
N PHE A 241 -46.59 -31.05 9.79
CA PHE A 241 -47.73 -30.50 10.55
C PHE A 241 -47.47 -29.01 10.81
#